data_AF-A0A8S2MGK6-F1
#
_entry.id   AF-A0A8S2MGK6-F1
#
_cell.length_a   1.000
_cell.length_b   1.000
_cell.length_c   1.000
_cell.angle_alpha   90.00
_cell.angle_beta   90.00
_cell.angle_gamma   90.00
#
_symmetry.space_group_name_H-M   'P 1'
#
loop_
_entity.id
_entity.type
_entity.pdbx_description
1 polymer ?
#
loop_
_entity_poly.entity_id
_entity_poly.type
_entity_poly.pdbx_seq_one_letter_code
_entity_poly.pdbx_strand_id
1 'polypeptide(L)'
;MQRWPGKVYSRLYRPIMYQLTKRYQSTAAKFDSSALPGTSPVDNVPITTKLEFLPSKAKSIIPKYRIMDTNGNIINKNEMPNFSDNQLIKMYKDMTMLETMDNILFQSQRQERISFYMTHRGEEATQIGSAAALDSGDLVYAQYREAGILLYRGYKLHQFIDQCMGNARGSCKGIQMPIHYGSKDLNYVTISSTVATQMPQAVGSAYAYKRAANEKCVVCYFGDGATSEGDAHAAFNFAATLEV
;
A
#
# COMPACT_ATOMS: atom_id res chain seq x y z
N MET A 1 -61.03 0.58 -41.59
CA MET A 1 -60.37 -0.73 -41.68
C MET A 1 -58.91 -0.55 -41.26
N GLN A 2 -58.55 -1.15 -40.12
CA GLN A 2 -57.23 -1.51 -39.59
C GLN A 2 -56.00 -0.57 -39.68
N ARG A 3 -55.54 -0.19 -38.47
CA ARG A 3 -54.14 0.11 -38.10
C ARG A 3 -53.21 -1.08 -38.36
N TRP A 4 -51.97 -0.79 -38.77
CA TRP A 4 -50.73 -1.32 -38.18
C TRP A 4 -49.65 -0.22 -38.20
N PRO A 5 -49.15 0.25 -37.04
CA PRO A 5 -48.02 1.16 -36.97
C PRO A 5 -46.71 0.39 -36.86
N GLY A 6 -45.77 0.70 -37.75
CA GLY A 6 -44.41 0.18 -37.71
C GLY A 6 -43.55 0.86 -36.64
N LYS A 7 -42.67 0.05 -36.07
CA LYS A 7 -41.45 0.39 -35.30
C LYS A 7 -41.63 0.61 -33.79
N VAL A 8 -41.63 -0.53 -33.11
CA VAL A 8 -41.10 -0.73 -31.75
C VAL A 8 -39.60 -0.35 -31.75
N TYR A 9 -39.25 0.87 -31.34
CA TYR A 9 -37.93 1.23 -30.83
C TYR A 9 -38.06 2.54 -30.02
N SER A 10 -38.54 2.45 -28.78
CA SER A 10 -38.64 3.64 -27.91
C SER A 10 -38.56 3.38 -26.41
N ARG A 11 -37.80 2.35 -25.97
CA ARG A 11 -37.74 2.02 -24.53
C ARG A 11 -36.38 1.82 -23.86
N LEU A 12 -35.27 2.26 -24.46
CA LEU A 12 -33.94 2.13 -23.82
C LEU A 12 -33.09 3.41 -23.73
N TYR A 13 -33.60 4.59 -24.09
CA TYR A 13 -32.79 5.82 -24.15
C TYR A 13 -33.30 6.99 -23.29
N ARG A 14 -33.96 6.73 -22.15
CA ARG A 14 -34.54 7.79 -21.30
C ARG A 14 -34.14 7.88 -19.80
N PRO A 15 -33.24 7.07 -19.21
CA PRO A 15 -32.74 7.39 -17.86
C PRO A 15 -31.36 8.07 -17.81
N ILE A 16 -30.54 8.04 -18.87
CA ILE A 16 -29.13 8.50 -18.79
C ILE A 16 -28.98 10.02 -18.93
N MET A 17 -29.88 10.68 -19.68
CA MET A 17 -29.80 12.14 -19.89
C MET A 17 -30.31 12.99 -18.72
N TYR A 18 -31.03 12.39 -17.76
CA TYR A 18 -31.59 13.13 -16.61
C TYR A 18 -30.65 13.16 -15.39
N GLN A 19 -29.66 12.27 -15.31
CA GLN A 19 -28.62 12.33 -14.28
C GLN A 19 -27.40 13.15 -14.68
N LEU A 20 -27.13 13.30 -15.99
CA LEU A 20 -26.06 14.17 -16.49
C LEU A 20 -26.39 15.66 -16.37
N THR A 21 -27.67 16.02 -16.43
CA THR A 21 -28.13 17.43 -16.30
C THR A 21 -28.08 17.94 -14.86
N LYS A 22 -28.20 17.07 -13.84
CA LYS A 22 -28.11 17.49 -12.43
C LYS A 22 -26.68 17.73 -11.92
N ARG A 23 -25.64 17.19 -12.59
CA ARG A 23 -24.24 17.53 -12.26
C ARG A 23 -23.76 18.85 -12.89
N TYR A 24 -24.47 19.36 -13.89
CA TYR A 24 -24.10 20.60 -14.59
C TYR A 24 -24.85 21.85 -14.11
N GLN A 25 -25.88 21.70 -13.26
CA GLN A 25 -26.74 22.82 -12.84
C GLN A 25 -26.51 23.34 -11.42
N SER A 26 -25.54 22.82 -10.65
CA SER A 26 -25.31 23.29 -9.27
C SER A 26 -24.25 24.39 -9.13
N THR A 27 -23.68 24.91 -10.20
CA THR A 27 -22.80 26.09 -10.14
C THR A 27 -22.99 26.97 -11.37
N ALA A 28 -24.03 27.80 -11.35
CA ALA A 28 -23.96 29.10 -12.02
C ALA A 28 -22.96 30.00 -11.25
N ALA A 29 -21.70 29.56 -11.16
CA ALA A 29 -20.61 30.40 -10.72
C ALA A 29 -20.24 31.29 -11.90
N LYS A 30 -20.08 32.59 -11.64
CA LYS A 30 -19.57 33.55 -12.62
C LYS A 30 -18.26 32.97 -13.20
N PHE A 31 -18.24 32.68 -14.50
CA PHE A 31 -17.01 32.33 -15.19
C PHE A 31 -16.10 33.55 -15.16
N ASP A 32 -15.04 33.49 -14.35
CA ASP A 32 -13.93 34.41 -14.45
C ASP A 32 -13.18 34.10 -15.76
N SER A 33 -13.00 35.11 -16.60
CA SER A 33 -12.23 35.01 -17.86
C SER A 33 -10.77 34.60 -17.66
N SER A 34 -10.30 34.58 -16.40
CA SER A 34 -8.98 34.11 -16.00
C SER A 34 -8.88 32.58 -15.81
N ALA A 35 -10.01 31.87 -15.63
CA ALA A 35 -10.01 30.47 -15.23
C ALA A 35 -10.29 29.53 -16.42
N LEU A 36 -9.36 28.60 -16.70
CA LEU A 36 -9.53 27.57 -17.72
C LEU A 36 -10.41 26.41 -17.19
N PRO A 37 -11.49 26.03 -17.89
CA PRO A 37 -12.30 24.87 -17.49
C PRO A 37 -11.51 23.57 -17.66
N GLY A 38 -11.37 22.79 -16.57
CA GLY A 38 -10.69 21.49 -16.56
C GLY A 38 -9.48 21.40 -15.61
N THR A 39 -9.05 22.52 -15.02
CA THR A 39 -7.97 22.55 -14.03
C THR A 39 -8.54 22.50 -12.60
N SER A 40 -8.98 21.33 -12.13
CA SER A 40 -9.35 21.14 -10.71
C SER A 40 -8.34 20.23 -10.02
N PRO A 41 -7.84 20.55 -8.81
CA PRO A 41 -8.06 21.75 -7.99
C PRO A 41 -6.89 22.71 -8.19
N VAL A 42 -6.96 23.57 -9.21
CA VAL A 42 -5.93 24.60 -9.40
C VAL A 42 -6.57 25.94 -9.69
N ASP A 43 -7.50 26.31 -8.81
CA ASP A 43 -8.12 27.65 -8.81
C ASP A 43 -7.10 28.77 -8.48
N ASN A 44 -5.85 28.40 -8.15
CA ASN A 44 -4.75 29.30 -7.77
C ASN A 44 -3.52 29.18 -8.69
N VAL A 45 -3.67 28.91 -9.99
CA VAL A 45 -2.52 29.04 -10.91
C VAL A 45 -2.39 30.51 -11.32
N PRO A 46 -1.29 31.21 -10.98
CA PRO A 46 -1.07 32.54 -11.50
C PRO A 46 -0.89 32.49 -13.02
N ILE A 47 -1.66 33.30 -13.75
CA ILE A 47 -1.47 33.47 -15.20
C ILE A 47 -0.15 34.21 -15.41
N THR A 48 0.72 33.65 -16.24
CA THR A 48 1.96 34.29 -16.68
C THR A 48 1.90 34.54 -18.19
N THR A 49 2.41 35.69 -18.62
CA THR A 49 2.62 36.01 -20.04
C THR A 49 4.03 35.64 -20.52
N LYS A 50 4.87 35.12 -19.60
CA LYS A 50 6.23 34.68 -19.90
C LYS A 50 6.23 33.18 -20.18
N LEU A 51 6.78 32.79 -21.33
CA LEU A 51 7.01 31.39 -21.68
C LEU A 51 8.21 30.88 -20.88
N GLU A 52 7.91 30.25 -19.75
CA GLU A 52 8.90 29.64 -18.87
C GLU A 52 8.57 28.16 -18.70
N PHE A 53 9.45 27.28 -19.17
CA PHE A 53 9.34 25.86 -18.87
C PHE A 53 9.83 25.62 -17.45
N LEU A 54 9.02 24.91 -16.65
CA LEU A 54 9.49 24.43 -15.35
C LEU A 54 10.53 23.34 -15.60
N PRO A 55 11.81 23.55 -15.22
CA PRO A 55 12.79 22.49 -15.34
C PRO A 55 12.35 21.32 -14.46
N SER A 56 12.58 20.09 -14.91
CA SER A 56 12.44 18.90 -14.06
C SER A 56 13.34 19.12 -12.83
N LYS A 57 12.73 19.46 -11.68
CA LYS A 57 13.43 19.85 -10.45
C LYS A 57 14.26 18.66 -9.95
N ALA A 58 15.51 18.55 -10.40
CA ALA A 58 16.50 17.64 -9.82
C ALA A 58 17.28 18.29 -8.65
N LYS A 59 16.96 19.53 -8.26
CA LYS A 59 17.85 20.34 -7.38
C LYS A 59 17.54 20.32 -5.88
N SER A 60 16.39 19.83 -5.43
CA SER A 60 16.11 19.69 -4.00
C SER A 60 15.92 18.22 -3.66
N ILE A 61 17.01 17.56 -3.24
CA ILE A 61 16.94 16.23 -2.63
C ILE A 61 16.08 16.36 -1.37
N ILE A 62 15.02 15.55 -1.26
CA ILE A 62 14.21 15.51 -0.04
C ILE A 62 15.12 15.06 1.12
N PRO A 63 15.22 15.82 2.22
CA PRO A 63 16.11 15.47 3.32
C PRO A 63 15.65 14.16 3.99
N LYS A 64 16.62 13.33 4.40
CA LYS A 64 16.34 12.09 5.14
C LYS A 64 16.08 12.41 6.60
N TYR A 65 14.88 12.10 7.09
CA TYR A 65 14.56 12.18 8.52
C TYR A 65 15.34 11.14 9.31
N ARG A 66 15.90 11.53 10.46
CA ARG A 66 16.74 10.67 11.30
C ARG A 66 16.70 11.13 12.75
N ILE A 67 16.45 10.19 13.66
CA ILE A 67 16.37 10.45 15.12
C ILE A 67 17.70 10.11 15.83
N MET A 68 18.36 9.02 15.42
CA MET A 68 19.62 8.53 16.02
C MET A 68 20.76 8.48 14.99
N ASP A 69 22.00 8.64 15.47
CA ASP A 69 23.20 8.42 14.66
C ASP A 69 23.54 6.92 14.51
N THR A 70 24.62 6.61 13.79
CA THR A 70 25.09 5.23 13.57
C THR A 70 25.63 4.55 14.81
N ASN A 71 25.95 5.32 15.86
CA ASN A 71 26.45 4.80 17.13
C ASN A 71 25.33 4.60 18.16
N GLY A 72 24.07 4.91 17.78
CA GLY A 72 22.91 4.82 18.67
C GLY A 72 22.69 6.05 19.54
N ASN A 73 23.39 7.16 19.33
CA ASN A 73 23.15 8.39 20.08
C ASN A 73 21.96 9.15 19.48
N ILE A 74 21.08 9.64 20.34
CA ILE A 74 19.93 10.46 19.93
C ILE A 74 20.39 11.86 19.52
N ILE A 75 20.11 12.25 18.28
CA ILE A 75 20.48 13.55 17.70
C ILE A 75 19.48 14.63 18.14
N ASN A 76 18.18 14.32 18.06
CA ASN A 76 17.12 15.22 18.46
C ASN A 76 16.18 14.54 19.46
N LYS A 77 16.30 14.91 20.74
CA LYS A 77 15.51 14.31 21.82
C LYS A 77 14.02 14.67 21.75
N ASN A 78 13.67 15.81 21.16
CA ASN A 78 12.27 16.26 21.07
C ASN A 78 11.45 15.41 20.09
N GLU A 79 12.14 14.77 19.14
CA GLU A 79 11.55 13.93 18.10
C GLU A 79 11.51 12.44 18.51
N MET A 80 12.04 12.09 19.69
CA MET A 80 12.08 10.71 20.14
C MET A 80 10.69 10.25 20.59
N PRO A 81 10.09 9.22 19.95
CA PRO A 81 8.82 8.68 20.40
C PRO A 81 8.98 8.04 21.78
N ASN A 82 7.91 8.12 22.58
CA ASN A 82 7.90 7.53 23.91
C ASN A 82 7.70 6.01 23.83
N PHE A 83 8.80 5.27 23.64
CA PHE A 83 8.80 3.81 23.70
C PHE A 83 9.08 3.32 25.12
N SER A 84 8.35 2.28 25.53
CA SER A 84 8.74 1.51 26.71
C SER A 84 9.96 0.62 26.41
N ASP A 85 10.78 0.36 27.43
CA ASP A 85 11.92 -0.56 27.31
C ASP A 85 11.50 -1.93 26.77
N ASN A 86 10.32 -2.42 27.17
CA ASN A 86 9.76 -3.68 26.69
C ASN A 86 9.47 -3.65 25.18
N GLN A 87 8.99 -2.53 24.64
CA GLN A 87 8.78 -2.38 23.20
C GLN A 87 10.11 -2.38 22.44
N LEU A 88 11.11 -1.64 22.94
CA LEU A 88 12.44 -1.60 22.33
C LEU A 88 13.12 -2.98 22.33
N ILE A 89 13.07 -3.68 23.46
CA ILE A 89 13.58 -5.05 23.60
C ILE A 89 12.85 -5.99 22.65
N LYS A 90 11.52 -5.87 22.52
CA LYS A 90 10.74 -6.68 21.57
C LYS A 90 11.18 -6.42 20.14
N MET A 91 11.28 -5.16 19.71
CA MET A 91 11.72 -4.81 18.36
C MET A 91 13.11 -5.38 18.06
N TYR A 92 14.06 -5.26 18.99
CA TYR A 92 15.41 -5.80 18.83
C TYR A 92 15.43 -7.34 18.75
N LYS A 93 14.66 -8.01 19.60
CA LYS A 93 14.50 -9.47 19.56
C LYS A 93 13.88 -9.94 18.24
N ASP A 94 12.87 -9.24 17.74
CA ASP A 94 12.23 -9.62 16.49
C ASP A 94 13.17 -9.39 15.29
N MET A 95 13.99 -8.33 15.29
CA MET A 95 14.97 -8.07 14.23
C MET A 95 16.02 -9.19 14.17
N THR A 96 16.60 -9.54 15.32
CA THR A 96 17.60 -10.61 15.41
C THR A 96 17.00 -12.00 15.15
N MET A 97 15.75 -12.22 15.52
CA MET A 97 15.02 -13.45 15.21
C MET A 97 14.77 -13.59 13.71
N LEU A 98 14.37 -12.51 13.02
CA LEU A 98 14.19 -12.49 11.58
C LEU A 98 15.50 -12.83 10.86
N GLU A 99 16.61 -12.21 11.24
CA GLU A 99 17.94 -12.50 10.71
C GLU A 99 18.34 -13.97 10.94
N THR A 100 18.08 -14.50 12.14
CA THR A 100 18.38 -15.90 12.49
C THR A 100 17.56 -16.87 11.63
N MET A 101 16.26 -16.62 11.49
CA MET A 101 15.37 -17.41 10.64
C MET A 101 15.84 -17.39 9.19
N ASP A 102 16.23 -16.21 8.69
CA ASP A 102 16.74 -16.06 7.33
C ASP A 102 18.00 -16.87 7.08
N ASN A 103 18.96 -16.83 8.00
CA ASN A 103 20.18 -17.61 7.88
C ASN A 103 19.88 -19.11 7.79
N ILE A 104 18.95 -19.61 8.61
CA ILE A 104 18.58 -21.03 8.61
C ILE A 104 17.85 -21.42 7.32
N LEU A 105 16.82 -20.67 6.93
CA LEU A 105 15.99 -21.01 5.77
C LEU A 105 16.74 -20.80 4.45
N PHE A 106 17.63 -19.80 4.38
CA PHE A 106 18.50 -19.64 3.23
C PHE A 106 19.43 -20.84 3.04
N GLN A 107 20.05 -21.34 4.11
CA GLN A 107 20.86 -22.56 4.04
C GLN A 107 20.02 -23.80 3.72
N SER A 108 18.79 -23.88 4.25
CA SER A 108 17.82 -24.92 3.91
C SER A 108 17.51 -24.95 2.42
N GLN A 109 17.38 -23.79 1.79
CA GLN A 109 17.17 -23.66 0.34
C GLN A 109 18.40 -24.13 -0.45
N ARG A 110 19.62 -23.81 0.00
CA ARG A 110 20.87 -24.30 -0.62
C ARG A 110 21.04 -25.82 -0.52
N GLN A 111 20.40 -26.45 0.46
CA GLN A 111 20.34 -27.90 0.63
C GLN A 111 19.11 -28.53 -0.03
N GLU A 112 18.36 -27.79 -0.86
CA GLU A 112 17.16 -28.24 -1.58
C GLU A 112 16.03 -28.76 -0.66
N ARG A 113 16.07 -28.44 0.64
CA ARG A 113 14.99 -28.78 1.58
C ARG A 113 13.74 -27.93 1.36
N ILE A 114 13.93 -26.71 0.86
CA ILE A 114 12.86 -25.82 0.36
C ILE A 114 13.24 -25.35 -1.05
N SER A 115 12.24 -25.09 -1.89
CA SER A 115 12.47 -24.75 -3.30
C SER A 115 13.01 -23.32 -3.50
N PHE A 116 12.57 -22.37 -2.69
CA PHE A 116 12.86 -20.94 -2.86
C PHE A 116 12.94 -20.23 -1.51
N TYR A 117 13.77 -19.18 -1.42
CA TYR A 117 13.85 -18.32 -0.25
C TYR A 117 14.46 -16.96 -0.59
N MET A 118 13.97 -15.90 0.06
CA MET A 118 14.56 -14.56 0.01
C MET A 118 14.80 -14.07 1.43
N THR A 119 15.93 -13.43 1.66
CA THR A 119 16.29 -12.86 2.95
C THR A 119 15.81 -11.42 3.07
N HIS A 120 15.72 -10.95 4.31
CA HIS A 120 15.22 -9.63 4.73
C HIS A 120 16.37 -8.74 5.24
N ARG A 121 17.61 -9.13 4.94
CA ARG A 121 18.81 -8.52 5.50
C ARG A 121 18.90 -7.04 5.15
N GLY A 122 19.00 -6.18 6.16
CA GLY A 122 19.08 -4.73 6.01
C GLY A 122 17.73 -4.01 5.95
N GLU A 123 16.62 -4.76 5.95
CA GLU A 123 15.25 -4.23 5.93
C GLU A 123 14.46 -4.61 7.20
N GLU A 124 15.10 -5.20 8.20
CA GLU A 124 14.43 -5.70 9.42
C GLU A 124 13.80 -4.54 10.20
N ALA A 125 14.54 -3.43 10.33
CA ALA A 125 14.11 -2.24 11.06
C ALA A 125 12.95 -1.52 10.39
N THR A 126 12.91 -1.47 9.04
CA THR A 126 11.80 -0.82 8.33
C THR A 126 10.51 -1.59 8.52
N GLN A 127 10.57 -2.93 8.52
CA GLN A 127 9.42 -3.80 8.74
C GLN A 127 8.93 -3.74 10.19
N ILE A 128 9.82 -3.97 11.15
CA ILE A 128 9.45 -4.06 12.57
C ILE A 128 9.10 -2.69 13.15
N GLY A 129 9.85 -1.64 12.78
CA GLY A 129 9.57 -0.28 13.22
C GLY A 129 8.23 0.23 12.72
N SER A 130 7.91 0.00 11.44
CA SER A 130 6.60 0.37 10.90
C SER A 130 5.47 -0.48 11.49
N ALA A 131 5.65 -1.80 11.63
CA ALA A 131 4.66 -2.67 12.26
C ALA A 131 4.34 -2.27 13.71
N ALA A 132 5.33 -1.77 14.45
CA ALA A 132 5.16 -1.30 15.82
C ALA A 132 4.37 0.01 15.94
N ALA A 133 4.29 0.78 14.86
CA ALA A 133 3.50 2.01 14.80
C ALA A 133 2.04 1.76 14.36
N LEU A 134 1.71 0.54 13.91
CA LEU A 134 0.38 0.18 13.44
C LEU A 134 -0.43 -0.51 14.53
N ASP A 135 -1.74 -0.33 14.47
CA ASP A 135 -2.65 -1.10 15.29
C ASP A 135 -2.76 -2.53 14.75
N SER A 136 -3.01 -3.49 15.65
CA SER A 136 -3.17 -4.91 15.26
C SER A 136 -4.36 -5.14 14.31
N GLY A 137 -5.32 -4.22 14.31
CA GLY A 137 -6.48 -4.21 13.44
C GLY A 137 -6.20 -3.72 12.02
N ASP A 138 -5.09 -3.01 11.80
CA ASP A 138 -4.76 -2.41 10.50
C ASP A 138 -4.38 -3.47 9.48
N LEU A 139 -4.83 -3.26 8.24
CA LEU A 139 -4.62 -4.21 7.16
C LEU A 139 -3.29 -3.96 6.47
N VAL A 140 -2.49 -5.01 6.29
CA VAL A 140 -1.19 -4.94 5.64
C VAL A 140 -1.23 -5.63 4.29
N TYR A 141 -0.88 -4.88 3.26
CA TYR A 141 -0.51 -5.37 1.94
C TYR A 141 1.01 -5.33 1.81
N ALA A 142 1.59 -6.51 1.62
CA ALA A 142 3.03 -6.69 1.46
C ALA A 142 3.40 -7.07 0.03
N GLN A 143 4.69 -6.99 -0.28
CA GLN A 143 5.24 -7.45 -1.54
C GLN A 143 5.86 -8.84 -1.39
N TYR A 144 6.99 -8.98 -0.71
CA TYR A 144 7.60 -10.29 -0.37
C TYR A 144 8.79 -10.18 0.59
N ARG A 145 9.18 -8.96 1.01
CA ARG A 145 10.25 -8.72 1.99
C ARG A 145 9.72 -8.24 3.32
N GLU A 146 8.47 -8.57 3.66
CA GLU A 146 7.79 -8.02 4.85
C GLU A 146 7.51 -9.06 5.94
N ALA A 147 8.26 -10.17 5.98
CA ALA A 147 8.07 -11.22 6.98
C ALA A 147 8.25 -10.72 8.43
N GLY A 148 9.05 -9.68 8.64
CA GLY A 148 9.25 -9.02 9.94
C GLY A 148 7.97 -8.41 10.51
N ILE A 149 7.02 -7.99 9.66
CA ILE A 149 5.72 -7.48 10.12
C ILE A 149 4.90 -8.61 10.73
N LEU A 150 4.84 -9.76 10.05
CA LEU A 150 4.17 -10.96 10.56
C LEU A 150 4.80 -11.43 11.86
N LEU A 151 6.13 -11.47 11.92
CA LEU A 151 6.87 -11.86 13.11
C LEU A 151 6.53 -10.92 14.29
N TYR A 152 6.56 -9.61 14.05
CA TYR A 152 6.22 -8.61 15.07
C TYR A 152 4.78 -8.76 15.56
N ARG A 153 3.83 -9.02 14.65
CA ARG A 153 2.40 -9.27 14.95
C ARG A 153 2.12 -10.63 15.59
N GLY A 154 3.15 -11.46 15.82
CA GLY A 154 3.04 -12.69 16.60
C GLY A 154 2.85 -13.97 15.77
N TYR A 155 3.10 -13.91 14.45
CA TYR A 155 3.18 -15.10 13.60
C TYR A 155 4.28 -16.04 14.11
N LYS A 156 3.95 -17.32 14.25
CA LYS A 156 4.86 -18.27 14.89
C LYS A 156 5.90 -18.78 13.90
N LEU A 157 7.12 -19.03 14.38
CA LEU A 157 8.21 -19.56 13.56
C LEU A 157 7.84 -20.82 12.78
N HIS A 158 7.11 -21.74 13.41
CA HIS A 158 6.67 -22.96 12.70
C HIS A 158 5.74 -22.64 11.53
N GLN A 159 4.94 -21.57 11.59
CA GLN A 159 4.04 -21.20 10.50
C GLN A 159 4.80 -20.65 9.28
N PHE A 160 5.92 -19.95 9.49
CA PHE A 160 6.83 -19.56 8.40
C PHE A 160 7.42 -20.82 7.73
N ILE A 161 7.94 -21.74 8.53
CA ILE A 161 8.53 -22.99 8.04
C ILE A 161 7.49 -23.86 7.33
N ASP A 162 6.29 -23.99 7.88
CA ASP A 162 5.21 -24.80 7.30
C ASP A 162 4.78 -24.27 5.92
N GLN A 163 4.77 -22.95 5.74
CA GLN A 163 4.53 -22.31 4.45
C GLN A 163 5.68 -22.58 3.47
N CYS A 164 6.93 -22.38 3.87
CA CYS A 164 8.09 -22.60 3.00
C CYS A 164 8.26 -24.06 2.58
N MET A 165 7.91 -25.01 3.45
CA MET A 165 7.96 -26.45 3.16
C MET A 165 6.74 -26.91 2.33
N GLY A 166 5.71 -26.09 2.19
CA GLY A 166 4.46 -26.44 1.51
C GLY A 166 3.71 -27.62 2.15
N ASN A 167 3.85 -27.81 3.46
CA ASN A 167 3.29 -28.98 4.13
C ASN A 167 1.79 -28.81 4.49
N ALA A 168 1.17 -29.88 4.97
CA ALA A 168 -0.26 -29.91 5.29
C ALA A 168 -0.70 -28.94 6.40
N ARG A 169 0.24 -28.41 7.20
CA ARG A 169 -0.03 -27.43 8.26
C ARG A 169 0.05 -25.99 7.75
N GLY A 170 0.60 -25.75 6.55
CA GLY A 170 0.68 -24.44 5.94
C GLY A 170 -0.69 -23.86 5.61
N SER A 171 -0.91 -22.58 5.93
CA SER A 171 -2.19 -21.89 5.69
C SER A 171 -2.60 -21.86 4.22
N CYS A 172 -1.63 -21.89 3.30
CA CYS A 172 -1.85 -21.90 1.85
C CYS A 172 -1.99 -23.31 1.25
N LYS A 173 -1.96 -24.38 2.05
CA LYS A 173 -2.05 -25.79 1.60
C LYS A 173 -1.02 -26.17 0.52
N GLY A 174 0.15 -25.54 0.55
CA GLY A 174 1.24 -25.80 -0.42
C GLY A 174 1.00 -25.27 -1.84
N ILE A 175 -0.02 -24.44 -2.06
CA ILE A 175 -0.38 -23.92 -3.39
C ILE A 175 0.54 -22.77 -3.82
N GLN A 176 1.00 -21.97 -2.85
CA GLN A 176 1.84 -20.81 -3.10
C GLN A 176 3.32 -21.18 -3.03
N MET A 177 4.16 -20.42 -3.74
CA MET A 177 5.61 -20.51 -3.58
C MET A 177 6.02 -20.20 -2.13
N PRO A 178 7.18 -20.71 -1.65
CA PRO A 178 7.75 -20.26 -0.39
C PRO A 178 7.83 -18.73 -0.31
N ILE A 179 7.83 -18.17 0.90
CA ILE A 179 7.82 -16.72 1.20
C ILE A 179 6.54 -15.96 0.85
N HIS A 180 5.57 -16.60 0.19
CA HIS A 180 4.25 -16.02 -0.04
C HIS A 180 3.35 -16.21 1.18
N TYR A 181 3.70 -15.52 2.27
CA TYR A 181 2.97 -15.60 3.52
C TYR A 181 1.63 -14.87 3.44
N GLY A 182 0.71 -15.26 4.31
CA GLY A 182 -0.61 -14.67 4.46
C GLY A 182 -1.24 -15.10 5.78
N SER A 183 -1.92 -14.18 6.46
CA SER A 183 -2.60 -14.46 7.72
C SER A 183 -3.82 -13.57 7.90
N LYS A 184 -5.01 -14.18 7.83
CA LYS A 184 -6.27 -13.47 8.10
C LYS A 184 -6.32 -12.96 9.54
N ASP A 185 -5.87 -13.78 10.49
CA ASP A 185 -5.93 -13.46 11.93
C ASP A 185 -5.03 -12.29 12.31
N LEU A 186 -3.95 -12.06 11.55
CA LEU A 186 -3.01 -10.96 11.76
C LEU A 186 -3.22 -9.78 10.79
N ASN A 187 -4.37 -9.74 10.10
CA ASN A 187 -4.70 -8.73 9.09
C ASN A 187 -3.58 -8.51 8.08
N TYR A 188 -3.00 -9.60 7.57
CA TYR A 188 -1.91 -9.60 6.60
C TYR A 188 -2.36 -10.32 5.34
N VAL A 189 -2.50 -9.57 4.25
CA VAL A 189 -3.00 -10.09 2.97
C VAL A 189 -1.96 -11.02 2.36
N THR A 190 -2.43 -12.14 1.80
CA THR A 190 -1.55 -13.12 1.16
C THR A 190 -0.77 -12.50 0.01
N ILE A 191 0.54 -12.72 0.04
CA ILE A 191 1.48 -12.24 -0.98
C ILE A 191 1.22 -12.92 -2.35
N SER A 192 1.44 -12.14 -3.41
CA SER A 192 1.51 -12.58 -4.81
C SER A 192 2.87 -12.24 -5.41
N SER A 193 3.36 -13.02 -6.40
CA SER A 193 4.60 -12.70 -7.12
C SER A 193 4.51 -11.40 -7.93
N THR A 194 3.30 -11.06 -8.37
CA THR A 194 3.07 -9.95 -9.29
C THR A 194 3.32 -8.62 -8.60
N VAL A 195 4.38 -7.94 -9.01
CA VAL A 195 4.82 -6.67 -8.42
C VAL A 195 3.75 -5.59 -8.61
N ALA A 196 3.63 -4.68 -7.63
CA ALA A 196 2.73 -3.52 -7.57
C ALA A 196 1.22 -3.81 -7.57
N THR A 197 0.76 -4.99 -7.97
CA THR A 197 -0.67 -5.34 -8.00
C THR A 197 -1.40 -5.17 -6.67
N GLN A 198 -0.69 -5.28 -5.55
CA GLN A 198 -1.22 -5.06 -4.21
C GLN A 198 -1.55 -3.59 -3.91
N MET A 199 -0.92 -2.65 -4.62
CA MET A 199 -1.08 -1.20 -4.37
C MET A 199 -2.51 -0.71 -4.64
N PRO A 200 -3.09 -0.88 -5.84
CA PRO A 200 -4.48 -0.46 -6.08
C PRO A 200 -5.49 -1.28 -5.25
N GLN A 201 -5.15 -2.54 -4.92
CA GLN A 201 -5.98 -3.37 -4.03
C GLN A 201 -6.03 -2.79 -2.60
N ALA A 202 -4.89 -2.32 -2.08
CA ALA A 202 -4.80 -1.65 -0.79
C ALA A 202 -5.67 -0.39 -0.74
N VAL A 203 -5.63 0.44 -1.81
CA VAL A 203 -6.49 1.63 -1.94
C VAL A 203 -7.98 1.25 -1.94
N GLY A 204 -8.35 0.18 -2.63
CA GLY A 204 -9.72 -0.34 -2.61
C GLY A 204 -10.18 -0.75 -1.20
N SER A 205 -9.32 -1.42 -0.44
CA SER A 205 -9.60 -1.79 0.95
C SER A 205 -9.69 -0.57 1.88
N ALA A 206 -8.81 0.43 1.70
CA ALA A 206 -8.86 1.69 2.45
C ALA A 206 -10.18 2.44 2.17
N TYR A 207 -10.61 2.49 0.91
CA TYR A 207 -11.90 3.05 0.53
C TYR A 207 -13.08 2.28 1.13
N ALA A 208 -12.99 0.95 1.24
CA ALA A 208 -14.00 0.16 1.92
C ALA A 208 -14.07 0.51 3.43
N TYR A 209 -12.93 0.68 4.11
CA TYR A 209 -12.87 1.10 5.51
C TYR A 209 -13.44 2.50 5.72
N LYS A 210 -13.08 3.46 4.86
CA LYS A 210 -13.67 4.81 4.86
C LYS A 210 -15.20 4.75 4.74
N ARG A 211 -15.73 3.97 3.80
CA ARG A 211 -17.18 3.83 3.59
C ARG A 211 -17.89 3.12 4.73
N ALA A 212 -17.21 2.23 5.43
CA ALA A 212 -17.73 1.52 6.59
C ALA A 212 -17.62 2.35 7.89
N ALA A 213 -17.09 3.59 7.83
CA ALA A 213 -16.75 4.40 9.01
C ALA A 213 -15.88 3.62 10.01
N ASN A 214 -14.94 2.82 9.49
CA ASN A 214 -14.02 2.01 10.26
C ASN A 214 -12.71 2.79 10.39
N GLU A 215 -12.32 3.16 11.62
CA GLU A 215 -11.11 3.94 11.92
C GLU A 215 -9.83 3.09 11.85
N LYS A 216 -9.71 2.28 10.79
CA LYS A 216 -8.55 1.43 10.52
C LYS A 216 -7.75 1.95 9.35
N CYS A 217 -6.45 1.78 9.44
CA CYS A 217 -5.53 2.10 8.36
C CYS A 217 -5.27 0.88 7.47
N VAL A 218 -4.89 1.15 6.22
CA VAL A 218 -4.34 0.15 5.31
C VAL A 218 -2.93 0.60 4.95
N VAL A 219 -1.95 -0.28 5.15
CA VAL A 219 -0.57 -0.03 4.80
C VAL A 219 -0.17 -0.91 3.63
N CYS A 220 0.46 -0.30 2.63
CA CYS A 220 0.96 -0.99 1.45
C CYS A 220 2.48 -0.82 1.36
N TYR A 221 3.19 -1.95 1.41
CA TYR A 221 4.64 -2.02 1.19
C TYR A 221 4.93 -2.34 -0.27
N PHE A 222 5.97 -1.69 -0.79
CA PHE A 222 6.44 -1.90 -2.16
C PHE A 222 7.90 -1.44 -2.27
N GLY A 223 8.66 -2.09 -3.15
CA GLY A 223 10.03 -1.72 -3.47
C GLY A 223 10.12 -0.51 -4.41
N ASP A 224 11.30 0.08 -4.52
CA ASP A 224 11.59 1.15 -5.47
C ASP A 224 11.30 0.73 -6.93
N GLY A 225 11.67 -0.49 -7.32
CA GLY A 225 11.38 -1.02 -8.65
C GLY A 225 9.87 -1.11 -8.94
N ALA A 226 9.05 -1.41 -7.93
CA ALA A 226 7.59 -1.48 -8.07
C ALA A 226 6.96 -0.12 -8.41
N THR A 227 7.63 0.99 -8.10
CA THR A 227 7.12 2.33 -8.43
C THR A 227 7.08 2.62 -9.93
N SER A 228 7.80 1.82 -10.73
CA SER A 228 7.81 1.94 -12.19
C SER A 228 6.64 1.21 -12.86
N GLU A 229 5.88 0.40 -12.11
CA GLU A 229 4.72 -0.31 -12.63
C GLU A 229 3.51 0.61 -12.76
N GLY A 230 2.65 0.34 -13.76
CA GLY A 230 1.45 1.13 -14.01
C GLY A 230 0.47 1.15 -12.83
N ASP A 231 0.42 0.05 -12.07
CA ASP A 231 -0.43 -0.08 -10.88
C ASP A 231 -0.02 0.89 -9.76
N ALA A 232 1.26 1.27 -9.66
CA ALA A 232 1.72 2.24 -8.69
C ALA A 232 1.13 3.63 -8.97
N HIS A 233 1.17 4.05 -10.24
CA HIS A 233 0.55 5.32 -10.67
C HIS A 233 -0.96 5.32 -10.42
N ALA A 234 -1.64 4.22 -10.75
CA ALA A 234 -3.07 4.07 -10.50
C ALA A 234 -3.38 4.17 -9.00
N ALA A 235 -2.63 3.47 -8.16
CA ALA A 235 -2.82 3.49 -6.71
C ALA A 235 -2.65 4.90 -6.12
N PHE A 236 -1.57 5.61 -6.45
CA PHE A 236 -1.33 6.95 -5.91
C PHE A 236 -2.42 7.95 -6.32
N ASN A 237 -2.86 7.89 -7.59
CA ASN A 237 -3.91 8.78 -8.06
C ASN A 237 -5.27 8.47 -7.42
N PHE A 238 -5.62 7.19 -7.26
CA PHE A 238 -6.88 6.79 -6.64
C PHE A 238 -6.89 7.09 -5.13
N ALA A 239 -5.78 6.87 -4.43
CA ALA A 239 -5.67 7.23 -3.02
C ALA A 239 -5.92 8.73 -2.80
N ALA A 240 -5.29 9.58 -3.62
CA ALA A 240 -5.45 11.02 -3.53
C ALA A 240 -6.87 11.49 -3.87
N THR A 241 -7.46 10.98 -4.95
CA THR A 241 -8.77 11.44 -5.45
C THR A 241 -9.97 10.87 -4.69
N LEU A 242 -9.83 9.69 -4.09
CA LEU A 242 -10.84 9.09 -3.21
C LEU A 242 -10.65 9.49 -1.74
N GLU A 243 -9.54 10.19 -1.44
CA GLU A 243 -9.10 10.63 -0.12
C GLU A 243 -9.09 9.47 0.88
N VAL A 244 -8.20 8.50 0.63
CA VAL A 244 -8.00 7.27 1.42
C VAL A 244 -6.54 7.00 1.69
#